data_AF-A0A6C0KVC6-F1
#
_entry.id   AF-A0A6C0KVC6-F1
#
_cell.length_a   1.000
_cell.length_b   1.000
_cell.length_c   1.000
_cell.angle_alpha   90.00
_cell.angle_beta   90.00
_cell.angle_gamma   90.00
#
_symmetry.space_group_name_H-M   'P 1'
#
loop_
_entity.id
_entity.type
_entity.pdbx_description
1 polymer ?
#
loop_
_entity_poly.entity_id
_entity_poly.type
_entity_poly.pdbx_seq_one_letter_code
_entity_poly.pdbx_strand_id
1 'polypeptide(L)'
;MDHVYVVVENGDSYPVAYKTFFHATNAIREKYKEEIEEEKRWCEENPGLHGCNDVDEPENLNGPTYYYIEKGIHIYIYKLPVT
;
A
#
# COMPACT_ATOMS: atom_id res chain seq x y z
N MET A 1 -12.14 20.40 7.27
CA MET A 1 -12.90 19.16 7.12
C MET A 1 -11.91 18.06 7.41
N ASP A 2 -12.15 17.31 8.48
CA ASP A 2 -11.24 16.25 8.88
C ASP A 2 -11.41 15.06 7.92
N HIS A 3 -10.38 14.24 7.81
CA HIS A 3 -10.40 13.06 6.96
C HIS A 3 -9.65 11.92 7.61
N VAL A 4 -9.96 10.72 7.15
CA VAL A 4 -9.26 9.49 7.52
C VAL A 4 -8.90 8.71 6.27
N TYR A 5 -7.90 7.86 6.40
CA TYR A 5 -7.44 6.95 5.36
C TYR A 5 -7.88 5.54 5.73
N VAL A 6 -8.58 4.87 4.83
CA VAL A 6 -9.02 3.48 4.98
C VAL A 6 -8.26 2.64 3.97
N VAL A 7 -7.69 1.54 4.45
CA VAL A 7 -7.01 0.55 3.61
C VAL A 7 -7.99 -0.57 3.30
N VAL A 8 -8.10 -0.94 2.02
CA VAL A 8 -8.90 -2.07 1.53
C VAL A 8 -8.00 -3.01 0.77
N GLU A 9 -7.91 -4.24 1.22
CA GLU A 9 -7.11 -5.32 0.63
C GLU A 9 -8.03 -6.36 0.02
N ASN A 10 -7.93 -6.58 -1.29
CA ASN A 10 -8.72 -7.56 -2.04
C ASN A 10 -10.25 -7.46 -1.79
N GLY A 11 -10.73 -6.25 -1.50
CA GLY A 11 -12.14 -5.98 -1.20
C GLY A 11 -12.48 -5.89 0.29
N ASP A 12 -11.59 -6.34 1.18
CA ASP A 12 -11.78 -6.32 2.63
C ASP A 12 -11.04 -5.14 3.29
N SER A 13 -11.76 -4.35 4.09
CA SER A 13 -11.15 -3.22 4.79
C SER A 13 -10.34 -3.68 5.99
N TYR A 14 -9.22 -3.00 6.24
CA TYR A 14 -8.51 -3.10 7.52
C TYR A 14 -9.42 -2.66 8.68
N PRO A 15 -9.24 -3.22 9.88
CA PRO A 15 -10.10 -2.90 11.03
C PRO A 15 -9.86 -1.50 11.62
N VAL A 16 -8.83 -0.78 11.15
CA VAL A 16 -8.41 0.52 11.67
C VAL A 16 -8.36 1.54 10.53
N ALA A 17 -8.86 2.75 10.79
CA ALA A 17 -8.66 3.90 9.93
C ALA A 17 -7.47 4.75 10.43
N TYR A 18 -6.74 5.35 9.50
CA TYR A 18 -5.52 6.10 9.78
C TYR A 18 -5.75 7.60 9.61
N LYS A 19 -5.00 8.43 10.35
CA LYS A 19 -5.11 9.90 10.24
C LYS A 19 -4.30 10.51 9.10
N THR A 20 -3.30 9.79 8.62
CA THR A 20 -2.39 10.26 7.56
C THR A 20 -2.17 9.15 6.55
N PHE A 21 -1.95 9.54 5.30
CA PHE A 21 -1.57 8.62 4.23
C PHE A 21 -0.34 7.79 4.62
N PHE A 22 0.68 8.45 5.16
CA PHE A 22 1.91 7.82 5.65
C PHE A 22 1.67 6.69 6.66
N HIS A 23 0.74 6.86 7.60
CA HIS A 23 0.43 5.78 8.55
C HIS A 23 -0.27 4.59 7.88
N ALA A 24 -1.16 4.85 6.91
CA ALA A 24 -1.79 3.80 6.12
C ALA A 24 -0.77 3.02 5.29
N THR A 25 0.13 3.72 4.59
CA THR A 25 1.20 3.09 3.79
C THR A 25 2.17 2.29 4.65
N ASN A 26 2.53 2.80 5.84
CA ASN A 26 3.41 2.06 6.74
C ASN A 26 2.77 0.79 7.28
N ALA A 27 1.47 0.79 7.59
CA ALA A 27 0.80 -0.42 8.02
C ALA A 27 0.80 -1.51 6.94
N ILE A 28 0.68 -1.11 5.67
CA ILE A 28 0.81 -2.03 4.51
C ILE A 28 2.24 -2.58 4.43
N ARG A 29 3.25 -1.70 4.48
CA ARG A 29 4.67 -2.10 4.43
C ARG A 29 5.08 -2.98 5.59
N GLU A 30 4.55 -2.74 6.78
CA GLU A 30 4.81 -3.59 7.95
C GLU A 30 4.19 -4.97 7.79
N LYS A 31 2.95 -5.04 7.28
CA LYS A 31 2.25 -6.32 7.06
C LYS A 31 2.96 -7.18 6.01
N TYR A 32 3.46 -6.57 4.93
CA TYR A 32 4.07 -7.25 3.78
C TYR A 32 5.58 -7.07 3.70
N LYS A 33 6.20 -6.79 4.85
CA LYS A 33 7.62 -6.47 4.92
C LYS A 33 8.49 -7.57 4.31
N GLU A 34 8.17 -8.82 4.62
CA GLU A 34 8.95 -9.98 4.19
C GLU A 34 8.88 -10.15 2.67
N GLU A 35 7.68 -10.06 2.07
CA GLU A 35 7.49 -10.16 0.62
C GLU A 35 8.20 -9.01 -0.12
N ILE A 36 8.11 -7.79 0.39
CA ILE A 36 8.78 -6.62 -0.20
C ILE A 36 10.30 -6.78 -0.12
N GLU A 37 10.83 -7.26 1.01
CA GLU A 37 12.28 -7.47 1.18
C GLU A 37 12.80 -8.67 0.38
N GLU A 38 12.01 -9.73 0.23
CA GLU A 38 12.34 -10.88 -0.62
C GLU A 38 12.47 -10.46 -2.08
N GLU A 39 11.49 -9.72 -2.60
CA GLU A 39 11.53 -9.22 -3.98
C GLU A 39 12.69 -8.25 -4.20
N LYS A 40 12.92 -7.31 -3.28
CA LYS A 40 14.06 -6.38 -3.37
C LYS A 40 15.39 -7.13 -3.49
N ARG A 41 15.59 -8.15 -2.65
CA ARG A 41 16.80 -8.99 -2.70
C ARG A 41 16.90 -9.75 -4.03
N TRP A 42 15.78 -10.30 -4.52
CA TRP A 42 15.76 -10.98 -5.81
C TRP A 42 16.10 -10.04 -6.97
N CYS A 43 15.60 -8.81 -6.98
CA CYS A 43 15.96 -7.78 -7.97
C CYS A 43 17.44 -7.37 -7.90
N GLU A 44 18.02 -7.29 -6.70
CA GLU A 44 19.46 -7.02 -6.53
C GLU A 44 20.33 -8.17 -7.09
N GLU A 45 19.90 -9.41 -6.89
CA GLU A 45 20.58 -10.61 -7.40
C GLU A 45 20.36 -10.82 -8.92
N ASN A 46 19.30 -10.25 -9.48
CA ASN A 46 18.92 -10.38 -10.90
C ASN A 46 18.84 -8.99 -11.58
N PRO A 47 19.99 -8.33 -11.81
CA PRO A 47 20.03 -6.97 -12.34
C PRO A 47 19.36 -6.89 -13.71
N GLY A 48 18.45 -5.92 -13.87
CA GLY A 48 17.66 -5.69 -15.08
C GLY A 48 16.23 -6.25 -15.03
N LEU A 49 15.87 -6.99 -13.99
CA LEU A 49 14.49 -7.36 -13.69
C LEU A 49 13.85 -6.35 -12.72
N HIS A 50 12.57 -6.07 -12.92
CA HIS A 50 11.80 -5.15 -12.07
C HIS A 50 10.89 -5.95 -11.14
N GLY A 51 10.80 -5.51 -9.89
CA GLY A 51 9.84 -6.04 -8.93
C GLY A 51 8.41 -5.70 -9.33
N CYS A 52 7.46 -6.41 -8.76
CA CYS A 52 6.03 -6.21 -8.91
C CYS A 52 5.42 -5.43 -7.73
N ASN A 53 6.13 -5.18 -6.63
CA ASN A 53 5.56 -4.48 -5.47
C ASN A 53 5.53 -2.94 -5.65
N ASP A 54 4.33 -2.39 -5.79
CA ASP A 54 4.07 -0.95 -5.94
C ASP A 54 3.70 -0.32 -4.58
N VAL A 55 4.62 -0.30 -3.61
CA VAL A 55 4.35 0.10 -2.21
C VAL A 55 4.93 1.46 -1.80
N ASP A 56 5.57 2.15 -2.74
CA ASP A 56 6.24 3.45 -2.54
C ASP A 56 5.66 4.58 -3.39
N GLU A 57 4.54 4.33 -4.09
CA GLU A 57 3.87 5.33 -4.92
C GLU A 57 3.22 6.44 -4.08
N PRO A 58 3.26 7.70 -4.54
CA PRO A 58 2.71 8.85 -3.82
C PRO A 58 1.18 8.80 -3.73
N GLU A 59 0.63 9.56 -2.77
CA GLU A 59 -0.83 9.69 -2.61
C GLU A 59 -1.49 10.21 -3.90
N ASN A 60 -2.49 9.49 -4.40
CA ASN A 60 -3.36 9.99 -5.44
C ASN A 60 -4.34 11.02 -4.85
N LEU A 61 -4.22 12.28 -5.28
CA LEU A 61 -5.06 13.38 -4.77
C LEU A 61 -6.48 13.39 -5.37
N ASN A 62 -6.70 12.69 -6.48
CA ASN A 62 -7.95 12.73 -7.24
C ASN A 62 -8.81 11.47 -7.08
N GLY A 63 -8.38 10.51 -6.26
CA GLY A 63 -9.05 9.21 -6.11
C GLY A 63 -8.33 8.31 -5.11
N PRO A 64 -8.68 7.01 -5.05
CA PRO A 64 -7.94 6.07 -4.23
C PRO A 64 -6.50 5.91 -4.76
N THR A 65 -5.56 5.71 -3.84
CA THR A 65 -4.23 5.21 -4.19
C THR A 65 -4.29 3.70 -4.31
N TYR A 66 -3.65 3.14 -5.32
CA TYR A 66 -3.62 1.70 -5.55
C TYR A 66 -2.19 1.19 -5.45
N TYR A 67 -2.00 0.14 -4.66
CA TYR A 67 -0.76 -0.63 -4.56
C TYR A 67 -1.01 -2.07 -4.99
N TYR A 68 -0.08 -2.63 -5.74
CA TYR A 68 -0.01 -4.05 -6.00
C TYR A 68 1.12 -4.65 -5.15
N ILE A 69 0.82 -5.78 -4.50
CA ILE A 69 1.82 -6.61 -3.84
C ILE A 69 1.76 -7.98 -4.51
N GLU A 70 2.93 -8.57 -4.73
CA GLU A 70 3.10 -9.88 -5.34
C GLU A 70 2.09 -10.91 -4.78
N LYS A 71 1.77 -11.95 -5.57
CA LYS A 71 0.79 -13.00 -5.23
C LYS A 71 -0.67 -12.53 -5.27
N GLY A 72 -0.99 -11.54 -6.10
CA GLY A 72 -2.38 -11.15 -6.37
C GLY A 72 -3.00 -10.30 -5.25
N ILE A 73 -2.17 -9.55 -4.52
CA ILE A 73 -2.61 -8.71 -3.41
C ILE A 73 -2.85 -7.29 -3.94
N HIS A 74 -4.12 -6.90 -3.99
CA HIS A 74 -4.56 -5.59 -4.46
C HIS A 74 -4.96 -4.72 -3.28
N ILE A 75 -4.29 -3.58 -3.11
CA ILE A 75 -4.51 -2.69 -1.99
C ILE A 75 -4.97 -1.33 -2.49
N TYR A 76 -6.05 -0.81 -1.89
CA TYR A 76 -6.59 0.50 -2.15
C TYR A 76 -6.57 1.33 -0.87
N ILE A 77 -6.06 2.55 -0.95
CA ILE A 77 -6.10 3.53 0.14
C ILE A 77 -7.08 4.63 -0.23
N TYR A 78 -8.17 4.72 0.53
CA TYR A 78 -9.23 5.71 0.34
C TYR A 78 -9.09 6.83 1.36
N LYS A 79 -9.12 8.09 0.88
CA LYS A 79 -9.23 9.28 1.73
C LYS A 79 -10.70 9.68 1.87
N LEU A 80 -11.26 9.52 3.05
CA LEU A 80 -12.67 9.74 3.32
C LEU A 80 -12.86 10.95 4.26
N PRO A 81 -13.79 11.88 3.97
CA PRO A 81 -14.10 12.97 4.87
C PRO A 81 -14.81 12.46 6.13
N VAL A 82 -14.54 13.10 7.26
CA VAL A 82 -15.24 12.88 8.53
C VAL A 82 -15.93 14.18 8.92
N THR A 83 -17.22 14.08 9.19
CA THR A 83 -18.09 15.16 9.70
C THR A 83 -18.09 15.20 11.22
#